data_AF-A0AAN8IG13-F1
#
_entry.id   AF-A0AAN8IG13-F1
#
_cell.length_a   1.000
_cell.length_b   1.000
_cell.length_c   1.000
_cell.angle_alpha   90.00
_cell.angle_beta   90.00
_cell.angle_gamma   90.00
#
_symmetry.space_group_name_H-M   'P 1'
#
loop_
_entity.id
_entity.type
_entity.pdbx_description
1 polymer ?
#
loop_
_entity_poly.entity_id
_entity_poly.type
_entity_poly.pdbx_seq_one_letter_code
_entity_poly.pdbx_strand_id
1 'polypeptide(L)'
;DLPYSSDTTNRRGWATARGEQLRKKIEQRPSRERLLNQHILLSDGRVAPLIEQRARLLRQDRIRRNLSRKLEARPGPLELVTRKILQADADLEQAIEGDFFVEFIFQSIMIF
;
A
#
# COMPACT_ATOMS: atom_id res chain seq x y z
N ASP A 1 -73.91 -11.81 4.74
CA ASP A 1 -72.67 -12.34 5.36
C ASP A 1 -71.51 -12.24 4.38
N LEU A 2 -70.52 -11.39 4.67
CA LEU A 2 -69.31 -11.27 3.85
C LEU A 2 -68.31 -12.36 4.27
N PRO A 3 -67.70 -13.10 3.33
CA PRO A 3 -66.78 -14.18 3.69
C PRO A 3 -65.48 -13.59 4.27
N TYR A 4 -65.15 -14.01 5.48
CA TYR A 4 -63.86 -13.72 6.12
C TYR A 4 -62.75 -14.46 5.36
N SER A 5 -62.02 -13.75 4.49
CA SER A 5 -60.83 -14.28 3.81
C SER A 5 -59.64 -14.26 4.78
N SER A 6 -59.26 -15.43 5.30
CA SER A 6 -58.10 -15.61 6.17
C SER A 6 -56.80 -15.73 5.35
N ASP A 7 -56.40 -14.67 4.65
CA ASP A 7 -55.16 -14.63 3.87
C ASP A 7 -53.92 -14.43 4.77
N THR A 8 -53.54 -15.50 5.49
CA THR A 8 -52.32 -15.56 6.32
C THR A 8 -51.14 -16.25 5.62
N THR A 9 -51.33 -16.71 4.39
CA THR A 9 -50.36 -17.52 3.61
C THR A 9 -49.21 -16.68 3.06
N ASN A 10 -49.42 -15.40 2.75
CA ASN A 10 -48.41 -14.54 2.12
C ASN A 10 -47.25 -14.17 3.07
N ARG A 11 -47.50 -14.02 4.38
CA ARG A 11 -46.46 -13.63 5.35
C ARG A 11 -45.39 -14.70 5.60
N ARG A 12 -45.74 -15.98 5.44
CA ARG A 12 -44.82 -17.12 5.64
C ARG A 12 -43.82 -17.26 4.48
N GLY A 13 -44.24 -16.94 3.26
CA GLY A 13 -43.39 -17.05 2.06
C GLY A 13 -42.19 -16.08 2.05
N TRP A 14 -42.33 -14.87 2.60
CA TRP A 14 -41.21 -13.91 2.66
C TRP A 14 -40.20 -14.25 3.75
N ALA A 15 -40.66 -14.83 4.86
CA ALA A 15 -39.79 -15.30 5.93
C ALA A 15 -38.92 -16.48 5.45
N THR A 16 -39.49 -17.40 4.65
CA THR A 16 -38.75 -18.53 4.07
C THR A 16 -37.83 -18.09 2.94
N ALA A 17 -38.28 -17.23 2.02
CA ALA A 17 -37.43 -16.71 0.93
C ALA A 17 -36.22 -15.91 1.43
N ARG A 18 -36.40 -15.09 2.48
CA ARG A 18 -35.30 -14.37 3.13
C ARG A 18 -34.33 -15.32 3.82
N GLY A 19 -34.85 -16.38 4.45
CA GLY A 19 -34.04 -17.45 5.04
C GLY A 19 -33.21 -18.20 4.01
N GLU A 20 -33.81 -18.57 2.88
CA GLU A 20 -33.10 -19.23 1.77
C GLU A 20 -32.02 -18.33 1.15
N GLN A 21 -32.30 -17.04 0.96
CA GLN A 21 -31.31 -16.09 0.46
C GLN A 21 -30.13 -15.96 1.42
N LEU A 22 -30.39 -15.94 2.74
CA LEU A 22 -29.33 -15.89 3.74
C LEU A 22 -28.47 -17.16 3.72
N ARG A 23 -29.09 -18.35 3.63
CA ARG A 23 -28.37 -19.64 3.53
C ARG A 23 -27.41 -19.64 2.34
N LYS A 24 -27.89 -19.27 1.16
CA LYS A 24 -27.05 -19.14 -0.05
C LYS A 24 -25.87 -18.17 0.14
N LYS A 25 -26.10 -17.02 0.80
CA LYS A 25 -25.04 -16.04 1.08
C LYS A 25 -24.01 -16.53 2.10
N ILE A 26 -24.43 -17.32 3.10
CA ILE A 26 -23.53 -17.91 4.09
C ILE A 26 -22.67 -18.99 3.43
N GLU A 27 -23.26 -19.83 2.56
CA GLU A 27 -22.53 -20.84 1.79
C GLU A 27 -21.48 -20.21 0.87
N GLN A 28 -21.81 -19.09 0.23
CA GLN A 28 -20.91 -18.36 -0.66
C GLN A 28 -19.98 -17.37 0.08
N ARG A 29 -19.93 -17.41 1.41
CA ARG A 29 -19.14 -16.45 2.19
C ARG A 29 -17.65 -16.60 1.86
N PRO A 30 -16.96 -15.53 1.41
CA PRO A 30 -15.53 -15.57 1.16
C PRO A 30 -14.72 -15.87 2.43
N SER A 31 -13.56 -16.51 2.27
CA SER A 31 -12.62 -16.71 3.36
C SER A 31 -12.10 -15.37 3.89
N ARG A 32 -11.73 -15.34 5.17
CA ARG A 32 -11.18 -14.15 5.81
C ARG A 32 -9.92 -13.64 5.12
N GLU A 33 -9.01 -14.54 4.78
CA GLU A 33 -7.77 -14.22 4.07
C GLU A 33 -8.04 -13.56 2.72
N ARG A 34 -9.04 -14.04 1.98
CA ARG A 34 -9.44 -13.41 0.72
C ARG A 34 -9.88 -11.96 0.93
N LEU A 35 -10.63 -11.67 1.99
CA LEU A 35 -11.06 -10.31 2.31
C LEU A 35 -9.90 -9.40 2.74
N LEU A 36 -8.86 -9.94 3.39
CA LEU A 36 -7.64 -9.20 3.73
C LEU A 36 -6.83 -8.88 2.48
N ASN A 37 -6.62 -9.87 1.60
CA ASN A 37 -5.88 -9.70 0.35
C ASN A 37 -6.56 -8.70 -0.59
N GLN A 38 -7.89 -8.68 -0.59
CA GLN A 38 -8.68 -7.71 -1.35
C GLN A 38 -8.79 -6.34 -0.66
N HIS A 39 -8.13 -6.12 0.49
CA HIS A 39 -8.17 -4.88 1.26
C HIS A 39 -9.58 -4.46 1.72
N ILE A 40 -10.50 -5.42 1.88
CA ILE A 40 -11.85 -5.20 2.41
C ILE A 40 -11.81 -5.20 3.95
N LEU A 41 -11.16 -6.20 4.54
CA LEU A 41 -10.82 -6.19 5.96
C LEU A 41 -9.49 -5.46 6.15
N LEU A 42 -9.45 -4.53 7.11
CA LEU A 42 -8.28 -3.65 7.29
C LEU A 42 -7.19 -4.27 8.18
N SER A 43 -7.55 -5.23 9.03
CA SER A 43 -6.61 -5.92 9.92
C SER A 43 -6.93 -7.41 10.06
N ASP A 44 -5.87 -8.16 10.34
CA ASP A 44 -5.90 -9.59 10.64
C ASP A 44 -6.39 -9.88 12.07
N GLY A 45 -7.01 -8.92 12.75
CA GLY A 45 -7.65 -9.11 14.05
C GLY A 45 -6.72 -8.96 15.25
N ARG A 46 -5.45 -8.58 15.02
CA ARG A 46 -4.51 -8.22 16.09
C ARG A 46 -4.86 -6.89 16.77
N VAL A 47 -5.61 -6.03 16.07
CA VAL A 47 -5.98 -4.70 16.52
C VAL A 47 -7.49 -4.69 16.80
N ALA A 48 -7.88 -4.13 17.95
CA ALA A 48 -9.28 -4.03 18.31
C ALA A 48 -10.06 -3.15 17.30
N PRO A 49 -11.31 -3.49 16.94
CA PRO A 49 -12.06 -2.77 15.91
C PRO A 49 -12.20 -1.26 16.17
N LEU A 50 -12.31 -0.87 17.45
CA LEU A 50 -12.48 0.53 17.86
C LEU A 50 -11.27 1.42 17.49
N ILE A 51 -10.06 0.87 17.48
CA ILE A 51 -8.82 1.63 17.25
C ILE A 51 -8.19 1.37 15.88
N GLU A 52 -8.78 0.48 15.08
CA GLU A 52 -8.24 0.04 13.79
C GLU A 52 -7.95 1.22 12.83
N GLN A 53 -8.88 2.17 12.76
CA GLN A 53 -8.72 3.37 11.93
C GLN A 53 -7.54 4.23 12.40
N ARG A 54 -7.40 4.47 13.71
CA ARG A 54 -6.30 5.26 14.27
C ARG A 54 -4.95 4.58 14.02
N ALA A 55 -4.88 3.27 14.22
CA ALA A 55 -3.68 2.49 13.92
C ALA A 55 -3.30 2.54 12.44
N ARG A 56 -4.28 2.56 11.52
CA ARG A 56 -4.03 2.75 10.08
C ARG A 56 -3.46 4.14 9.79
N LEU A 57 -4.05 5.20 10.34
CA LEU A 57 -3.56 6.57 10.15
C LEU A 57 -2.12 6.72 10.65
N LEU A 58 -1.81 6.18 11.83
CA LEU A 58 -0.46 6.16 12.37
C LEU A 58 0.53 5.45 11.42
N ARG A 59 0.15 4.30 10.86
CA ARG A 59 0.97 3.58 9.87
C ARG A 59 1.20 4.43 8.62
N GLN A 60 0.16 5.07 8.10
CA GLN A 60 0.26 5.97 6.94
C GLN A 60 1.19 7.15 7.22
N ASP A 61 1.06 7.80 8.37
CA ASP A 61 1.91 8.93 8.74
C ASP A 61 3.38 8.53 8.91
N ARG A 62 3.64 7.33 9.44
CA ARG A 62 4.99 6.78 9.52
C ARG A 62 5.58 6.55 8.12
N ILE A 63 4.79 5.97 7.20
CA ILE A 63 5.22 5.76 5.81
C ILE A 63 5.47 7.11 5.13
N ARG A 64 4.55 8.07 5.29
CA ARG A 64 4.69 9.43 4.74
C ARG A 64 6.00 10.07 5.19
N ARG A 65 6.24 10.14 6.50
CA ARG A 65 7.47 10.72 7.07
C ARG A 65 8.73 10.00 6.58
N ASN A 66 8.70 8.67 6.49
CA ASN A 66 9.84 7.92 5.97
C ASN A 66 10.11 8.23 4.49
N LEU A 67 9.06 8.29 3.68
CA LEU A 67 9.16 8.61 2.27
C LEU A 67 9.66 10.04 2.07
N SER A 68 9.12 11.02 2.79
CA SER A 68 9.56 12.42 2.75
C SER A 68 11.07 12.54 2.97
N ARG A 69 11.59 11.92 4.05
CA ARG A 69 13.03 11.91 4.32
C ARG A 69 13.86 11.27 3.21
N LYS A 70 13.36 10.18 2.59
CA LYS A 70 14.04 9.51 1.47
C LYS A 70 14.03 10.35 0.19
N LEU A 71 12.96 11.12 -0.03
CA LEU A 71 12.85 12.03 -1.16
C LEU A 71 13.75 13.26 -1.00
N GLU A 72 13.84 13.79 0.23
CA GLU A 72 14.77 14.88 0.57
C GLU A 72 16.23 14.46 0.35
N ALA A 73 16.59 13.23 0.73
CA ALA A 73 17.92 12.66 0.54
C ALA A 73 18.09 11.93 -0.81
N ARG A 74 17.27 12.25 -1.82
CA ARG A 74 17.33 11.54 -3.10
C ARG A 74 18.61 11.94 -3.86
N PRO A 75 19.51 10.99 -4.17
CA PRO A 75 20.77 11.29 -4.86
C PRO A 75 20.51 11.80 -6.27
N GLY A 76 21.40 12.68 -6.73
CA GLY A 76 21.34 13.24 -8.08
C GLY A 76 21.68 12.20 -9.16
N PRO A 77 21.27 12.42 -10.43
CA PRO A 77 21.65 11.52 -11.53
C PRO A 77 23.17 11.37 -11.69
N LEU A 78 23.90 12.48 -11.54
CA LEU A 78 25.36 12.49 -11.62
C LEU A 78 25.99 11.63 -10.50
N GLU A 79 25.50 11.77 -9.26
CA GLU A 79 25.95 10.98 -8.11
C GLU A 79 25.73 9.47 -8.33
N LEU A 80 24.65 9.08 -9.01
CA LEU A 80 24.37 7.68 -9.33
C LEU A 80 25.32 7.12 -10.40
N VAL A 81 25.72 7.92 -11.38
CA VAL A 81 26.74 7.56 -12.39
C VAL A 81 28.11 7.44 -11.74
N THR A 82 28.49 8.41 -10.90
CA THR A 82 29.75 8.36 -10.13
C THR A 82 29.84 7.10 -9.27
N ARG A 83 28.73 6.67 -8.67
CA ARG A 83 28.67 5.43 -7.86
C ARG A 83 28.54 4.15 -8.69
N LYS A 84 28.63 4.24 -10.02
CA LYS A 84 28.53 3.12 -10.97
C LYS A 84 27.24 2.31 -10.83
N ILE A 85 26.15 2.98 -10.42
CA ILE A 85 24.80 2.41 -10.32
C ILE A 85 24.05 2.58 -11.64
N LEU A 86 24.22 3.75 -12.28
CA LEU A 86 23.75 4.02 -13.64
C LEU A 86 24.94 4.02 -14.59
N GLN A 87 24.75 3.45 -15.78
CA GLN A 87 25.71 3.56 -16.89
C GLN A 87 25.43 4.85 -17.66
N ALA A 88 26.48 5.58 -18.01
CA ALA A 88 26.40 6.77 -18.84
C ALA A 88 27.19 6.56 -20.13
N ASP A 89 27.07 7.51 -21.06
CA ASP A 89 27.87 7.50 -22.28
C ASP A 89 29.37 7.62 -21.92
N ALA A 90 30.23 6.94 -22.69
CA ALA A 90 31.66 6.82 -22.38
C ALA A 90 32.36 8.19 -22.21
N ASP A 91 31.94 9.20 -22.98
CA ASP A 91 32.49 10.56 -22.90
C ASP A 91 32.14 11.23 -21.56
N LEU A 92 30.93 10.99 -21.04
CA LEU A 92 30.49 11.52 -19.76
C LEU A 92 31.15 10.78 -18.59
N GLU A 93 31.34 9.47 -18.70
CA GLU A 93 32.06 8.68 -17.69
C GLU A 93 33.54 9.11 -17.59
N GLN A 94 34.22 9.30 -18.73
CA GLN A 94 35.60 9.79 -18.76
C GLN A 94 35.73 11.22 -18.23
N ALA A 95 34.77 12.11 -18.54
CA ALA A 95 34.77 13.46 -18.00
C ALA A 95 34.63 13.46 -16.47
N ILE A 96 33.76 12.61 -15.92
CA ILE A 96 33.57 12.49 -14.46
C ILE A 96 34.83 11.91 -13.80
N GLU A 97 35.38 10.80 -14.31
CA GLU A 97 36.59 10.19 -13.76
C GLU A 97 37.81 11.12 -13.87
N GLY A 98 37.92 11.87 -14.97
CA GLY A 98 38.95 12.88 -15.17
C GLY A 98 38.86 14.04 -14.17
N ASP A 99 37.66 14.52 -13.87
CA ASP A 99 37.39 15.61 -12.91
C ASP A 99 37.82 15.23 -11.47
N PHE A 100 37.53 13.99 -11.04
CA PHE A 100 38.03 13.47 -9.75
C PHE A 100 39.56 13.39 -9.69
N PHE A 101 40.21 13.10 -10.82
CA PHE A 101 41.66 12.98 -10.88
C PHE A 101 42.35 14.34 -10.78
N VAL A 102 41.80 15.39 -11.40
CA VAL A 102 42.33 16.75 -11.26
C VAL A 102 42.07 17.33 -9.87
N GLU A 103 40.87 17.19 -9.29
CA GLU A 103 40.63 17.63 -7.90
C GLU A 103 41.60 16.97 -6.91
N PHE A 104 41.85 15.66 -7.05
CA PHE A 104 42.78 14.94 -6.18
C PHE A 104 44.22 15.45 -6.31
N ILE A 105 44.65 15.80 -7.53
CA ILE A 105 45.97 16.40 -7.78
C ILE A 105 46.04 17.82 -7.20
N PHE A 106 45.05 18.66 -7.43
CA PHE A 106 45.02 20.03 -6.88
C PHE A 106 45.04 20.02 -5.34
N GLN A 107 44.28 19.13 -4.71
CA GLN A 107 44.23 19.02 -3.26
C GLN A 107 45.52 18.42 -2.66
N SER A 108 46.22 17.55 -3.39
CA SER A 108 47.52 17.01 -2.97
C SER A 108 48.67 18.00 -3.13
N ILE A 109 48.62 18.88 -4.15
CA ILE A 109 49.66 19.88 -4.41
C ILE A 109 49.54 21.10 -3.49
N MET A 110 48.31 21.50 -3.10
CA MET A 110 48.08 22.67 -2.23
C MET A 110 48.23 22.43 -0.72
N ILE A 111 48.56 21.22 -0.27
CA ILE A 111 48.78 20.87 1.15
C ILE A 111 50.28 20.92 1.55
N PHE A 112 51.19 21.17 0.60
CA PHE A 112 52.61 21.48 0.85
C PHE A 112 52.90 22.96 0.59
#